data_AF-A0A9D8NLJ3-F1
#
_entry.id   AF-A0A9D8NLJ3-F1
#
_cell.length_a   1.000
_cell.length_b   1.000
_cell.length_c   1.000
_cell.angle_alpha   90.00
_cell.angle_beta   90.00
_cell.angle_gamma   90.00
#
_symmetry.space_group_name_H-M   'P 1'
#
loop_
_entity.id
_entity.type
_entity.pdbx_description
1 polymer ?
#
loop_
_entity_poly.entity_id
_entity_poly.type
_entity_poly.pdbx_seq_one_letter_code
_entity_poly.pdbx_strand_id
1 'polypeptide(L)'
;MLLLASTVCAQSTNNFGFADFLLVPLRFHLLTATNAPDVHTTLTTNDIARILPKMNRIWAQAGVHFYIESLRLEPALNTEDFWAKLPTQERATLLGLRPTHSIATNAFNLYYTKKLRPNGIYFSAQGIFVKDTASLRPVEGGMDEPIPRVSSHELGHAFTLPHRQNVTNLMSSGNSSFWLNDEEIAKSRESLAKRDWVEPAPAMLKRADELLAAKKPAEARALYERLATLPLKGKEIEHAKSRAAATVAPANGLTRDTSAMTTAKPLAPQQALASLQIEAGLRVELAASEPRTASPVA
;
A
#
# COMPACT_ATOMS: atom_id res chain seq x y z
N MET A 1 -48.96 -11.55 -0.61
CA MET A 1 -47.89 -11.98 -1.53
C MET A 1 -46.57 -11.59 -0.89
N LEU A 2 -45.90 -12.56 -0.25
CA LEU A 2 -44.62 -12.37 0.45
C LEU A 2 -43.52 -12.07 -0.58
N LEU A 3 -42.84 -10.94 -0.44
CA LEU A 3 -41.50 -10.73 -1.01
C LEU A 3 -40.50 -10.93 0.13
N LEU A 4 -39.94 -12.13 0.19
CA LEU A 4 -38.74 -12.41 0.97
C LEU A 4 -37.60 -11.58 0.36
N ALA A 5 -37.24 -10.49 1.03
CA ALA A 5 -36.00 -9.79 0.78
C ALA A 5 -34.86 -10.75 1.14
N SER A 6 -34.19 -11.29 0.12
CA SER A 6 -32.98 -12.08 0.29
C SER A 6 -31.95 -11.26 1.05
N THR A 7 -31.83 -11.56 2.33
CA THR A 7 -30.76 -11.10 3.20
C THR A 7 -29.49 -11.75 2.68
N VAL A 8 -28.75 -11.07 1.81
CA VAL A 8 -27.36 -11.45 1.53
C VAL A 8 -26.56 -11.03 2.75
N CYS A 9 -26.69 -11.86 3.79
CA CYS A 9 -25.87 -11.80 4.98
C CYS A 9 -24.41 -11.88 4.53
N ALA A 10 -23.57 -10.97 5.02
CA ALA A 10 -22.15 -10.91 4.72
C ALA A 10 -21.47 -12.25 5.06
N GLN A 11 -21.45 -13.16 4.10
CA GLN A 11 -20.77 -14.43 4.21
C GLN A 11 -19.28 -14.11 4.31
N SER A 12 -18.59 -14.69 5.29
CA SER A 12 -17.14 -14.62 5.40
C SER A 12 -16.52 -14.97 4.06
N THR A 13 -16.00 -13.97 3.35
CA THR A 13 -15.59 -14.08 1.94
C THR A 13 -14.24 -14.74 1.75
N ASN A 14 -13.60 -15.19 2.83
CA ASN A 14 -12.28 -15.77 2.83
C ASN A 14 -12.39 -17.28 3.08
N ASN A 15 -12.19 -18.06 2.01
CA ASN A 15 -12.16 -19.53 2.05
C ASN A 15 -10.72 -20.08 2.12
N PHE A 16 -9.73 -19.21 2.33
CA PHE A 16 -8.31 -19.55 2.29
C PHE A 16 -7.73 -19.69 3.70
N GLY A 17 -6.96 -20.75 3.92
CA GLY A 17 -6.18 -20.94 5.14
C GLY A 17 -4.83 -20.23 5.06
N PHE A 18 -4.08 -20.21 6.17
CA PHE A 18 -2.76 -19.57 6.23
C PHE A 18 -1.83 -20.04 5.11
N ALA A 19 -1.82 -21.34 4.80
CA ALA A 19 -0.96 -21.92 3.78
C ALA A 19 -1.27 -21.43 2.34
N ASP A 20 -2.48 -20.93 2.10
CA ASP A 20 -2.91 -20.54 0.76
C ASP A 20 -2.65 -19.06 0.44
N PHE A 21 -2.29 -18.27 1.45
CA PHE A 21 -2.09 -16.82 1.30
C PHE A 21 -0.81 -16.49 0.55
N LEU A 22 -0.94 -15.64 -0.46
CA LEU A 22 0.15 -15.06 -1.24
C LEU A 22 0.44 -13.64 -0.75
N LEU A 23 1.67 -13.37 -0.33
CA LEU A 23 2.13 -12.07 0.13
C LEU A 23 2.68 -11.28 -1.05
N VAL A 24 2.08 -10.12 -1.30
CA VAL A 24 2.36 -9.30 -2.48
C VAL A 24 2.94 -7.94 -2.05
N PRO A 25 4.21 -7.64 -2.35
CA PRO A 25 4.81 -6.34 -2.05
C PRO A 25 4.21 -5.21 -2.90
N LEU A 26 3.85 -4.11 -2.22
CA LEU A 26 3.46 -2.86 -2.85
C LEU A 26 4.45 -1.75 -2.48
N ARG A 27 4.94 -1.03 -3.49
CA ARG A 27 5.66 0.23 -3.31
C ARG A 27 4.72 1.39 -3.60
N PHE A 28 4.51 2.24 -2.61
CA PHE A 28 3.63 3.40 -2.72
C PHE A 28 4.44 4.68 -2.96
N HIS A 29 4.05 5.43 -3.97
CA HIS A 29 4.63 6.72 -4.33
C HIS A 29 3.56 7.80 -4.19
N LEU A 30 3.69 8.61 -3.14
CA LEU A 30 2.89 9.81 -2.93
C LEU A 30 3.59 10.95 -3.68
N LEU A 31 3.10 11.24 -4.89
CA LEU A 31 3.78 12.18 -5.79
C LEU A 31 3.54 13.62 -5.37
N THR A 32 4.62 14.35 -5.14
CA THR A 32 4.60 15.78 -4.81
C THR A 32 5.00 16.61 -6.02
N ALA A 33 4.45 17.81 -6.12
CA ALA A 33 4.88 18.80 -7.09
C ALA A 33 4.68 20.22 -6.55
N THR A 34 5.64 21.11 -6.80
CA THR A 34 5.57 22.50 -6.33
C THR A 34 4.73 23.37 -7.27
N ASN A 35 4.89 23.19 -8.58
CA ASN A 35 4.27 24.05 -9.60
C ASN A 35 3.18 23.34 -10.43
N ALA A 36 2.78 22.13 -10.01
CA ALA A 36 1.76 21.33 -10.68
C ALA A 36 0.79 20.74 -9.64
N PRO A 37 -0.15 21.54 -9.11
CA PRO A 37 -1.06 21.11 -8.04
C PRO A 37 -1.93 19.92 -8.43
N ASP A 38 -2.18 19.71 -9.73
CA ASP A 38 -2.94 18.57 -10.23
C ASP A 38 -2.14 17.25 -10.26
N VAL A 39 -0.81 17.32 -10.13
CA VAL A 39 0.05 16.16 -9.91
C VAL A 39 0.24 15.89 -8.42
N HIS A 40 0.34 16.95 -7.61
CA HIS A 40 0.59 16.88 -6.17
C HIS A 40 -0.52 16.16 -5.38
N THR A 41 -0.26 14.93 -4.91
CA THR A 41 -1.22 14.21 -4.09
C THR A 41 -1.40 14.85 -2.71
N THR A 42 -2.63 14.86 -2.23
CA THR A 42 -3.01 15.20 -0.85
C THR A 42 -3.01 14.01 0.09
N LEU A 43 -2.78 12.79 -0.40
CA LEU A 43 -2.67 11.61 0.47
C LEU A 43 -1.41 11.68 1.31
N THR A 44 -1.55 11.16 2.52
CA THR A 44 -0.48 11.07 3.51
C THR A 44 -0.15 9.61 3.82
N THR A 45 0.93 9.39 4.58
CA THR A 45 1.26 8.07 5.13
C THR A 45 0.09 7.46 5.93
N ASN A 46 -0.64 8.29 6.69
CA ASN A 46 -1.80 7.84 7.46
C ASN A 46 -2.94 7.37 6.57
N ASP A 47 -3.12 7.99 5.40
CA ASP A 47 -4.12 7.54 4.43
C ASP A 47 -3.76 6.17 3.88
N ILE A 48 -2.48 5.91 3.57
CA ILE A 48 -2.06 4.58 3.10
C ILE A 48 -2.27 3.52 4.19
N ALA A 49 -1.99 3.83 5.46
CA ALA A 49 -2.25 2.94 6.58
C ALA A 49 -3.76 2.61 6.73
N ARG A 50 -4.65 3.53 6.35
CA ARG A 50 -6.11 3.33 6.33
C ARG A 50 -6.60 2.58 5.08
N ILE A 51 -6.00 2.85 3.92
CA ILE A 51 -6.38 2.30 2.60
C ILE A 51 -5.96 0.82 2.47
N LEU A 52 -4.73 0.49 2.87
CA LEU A 52 -4.16 -0.84 2.67
C LEU A 52 -4.99 -1.98 3.31
N PRO A 53 -5.47 -1.88 4.56
CA PRO A 53 -6.33 -2.91 5.15
C PRO A 53 -7.62 -3.13 4.35
N LYS A 54 -8.18 -2.09 3.73
CA LYS A 54 -9.38 -2.19 2.89
C LYS A 54 -9.08 -2.86 1.55
N MET A 55 -7.92 -2.59 0.95
CA MET A 55 -7.44 -3.35 -0.21
C MET A 55 -7.29 -4.84 0.14
N ASN A 56 -6.72 -5.15 1.31
CA ASN A 56 -6.57 -6.53 1.79
C ASN A 56 -7.92 -7.19 2.06
N ARG A 57 -8.94 -6.46 2.53
CA ARG A 57 -10.30 -6.99 2.63
C ARG A 57 -10.85 -7.45 1.27
N ILE A 58 -10.62 -6.68 0.21
CA ILE A 58 -11.06 -7.04 -1.14
C ILE A 58 -10.33 -8.31 -1.61
N TRP A 59 -9.01 -8.32 -1.48
CA TRP A 59 -8.17 -9.38 -2.06
C TRP A 59 -8.03 -10.64 -1.20
N ALA A 60 -8.49 -10.62 0.06
CA ALA A 60 -8.65 -11.81 0.87
C ALA A 60 -9.59 -12.85 0.22
N GLN A 61 -10.52 -12.41 -0.63
CA GLN A 61 -11.35 -13.28 -1.47
C GLN A 61 -10.54 -14.21 -2.39
N ALA A 62 -9.28 -13.86 -2.70
CA ALA A 62 -8.39 -14.65 -3.55
C ALA A 62 -7.19 -15.24 -2.77
N GLY A 63 -7.20 -15.14 -1.43
CA GLY A 63 -6.05 -15.52 -0.61
C GLY A 63 -4.81 -14.68 -0.94
N VAL A 64 -5.01 -13.38 -1.19
CA VAL A 64 -3.93 -12.44 -1.50
C VAL A 64 -3.87 -11.40 -0.40
N HIS A 65 -2.67 -11.10 0.08
CA HIS A 65 -2.44 -10.09 1.10
C HIS A 65 -1.27 -9.19 0.71
N PHE A 66 -1.54 -7.90 0.65
CA PHE A 66 -0.56 -6.87 0.36
C PHE A 66 0.14 -6.39 1.62
N TYR A 67 1.43 -6.10 1.46
CA TYR A 67 2.20 -5.38 2.46
C TYR A 67 2.98 -4.21 1.83
N ILE A 68 3.28 -3.21 2.66
CA ILE A 68 4.11 -2.07 2.25
C ILE A 68 5.55 -2.57 2.15
N GLU A 69 6.06 -2.66 0.92
CA GLU A 69 7.49 -2.84 0.67
C GLU A 69 8.23 -1.54 1.00
N SER A 70 7.72 -0.42 0.50
CA SER A 70 8.12 0.91 0.92
C SER A 70 7.03 1.94 0.60
N LEU A 71 7.08 3.06 1.31
CA LEU A 71 6.20 4.21 1.11
C LEU A 71 7.07 5.45 0.97
N ARG A 72 6.91 6.16 -0.14
CA ARG A 72 7.73 7.29 -0.54
C ARG A 72 6.84 8.52 -0.71
N LEU A 73 7.24 9.62 -0.09
CA LEU A 73 6.75 10.96 -0.43
C LEU A 73 7.88 11.63 -1.21
N GLU A 74 7.67 11.86 -2.50
CA GLU A 74 8.79 12.27 -3.37
C GLU A 74 8.33 13.12 -4.57
N PRO A 75 9.23 13.94 -5.15
CA PRO A 75 8.88 14.81 -6.28
C PRO A 75 8.56 14.02 -7.54
N ALA A 76 7.43 14.31 -8.18
CA ALA A 76 7.16 13.86 -9.53
C ALA A 76 8.14 14.51 -10.52
N LEU A 77 8.51 13.77 -11.55
CA LEU A 77 9.32 14.26 -12.66
C LEU A 77 8.43 14.84 -13.77
N ASN A 78 9.01 15.65 -14.67
CA ASN A 78 8.36 16.08 -15.92
C ASN A 78 6.93 16.63 -15.76
N THR A 79 6.72 17.44 -14.72
CA THR A 79 5.37 17.95 -14.37
C THR A 79 4.90 19.10 -15.26
N GLU A 80 5.77 19.62 -16.12
CA GLU A 80 5.54 20.76 -16.99
C GLU A 80 4.52 20.42 -18.08
N ASP A 81 3.55 21.31 -18.30
CA ASP A 81 2.48 21.17 -19.28
C ASP A 81 1.65 19.89 -19.12
N PHE A 82 1.57 19.34 -17.90
CA PHE A 82 0.89 18.07 -17.61
C PHE A 82 -0.48 17.96 -18.32
N TRP A 83 -1.35 18.95 -18.16
CA TRP A 83 -2.68 18.95 -18.78
C TRP A 83 -2.69 19.17 -20.28
N ALA A 84 -1.71 19.88 -20.83
CA ALA A 84 -1.63 20.07 -22.27
C ALA A 84 -1.20 18.77 -22.98
N LYS A 85 -0.33 17.98 -22.32
CA LYS A 85 0.19 16.71 -22.87
C LYS A 85 -0.75 15.52 -22.64
N LEU A 86 -1.46 15.48 -21.50
CA LEU A 86 -2.28 14.33 -21.10
C LEU A 86 -3.30 13.84 -22.17
N PRO A 87 -4.02 14.71 -22.91
CA PRO A 87 -5.02 14.26 -23.89
C PRO A 87 -4.43 13.51 -25.09
N THR A 88 -3.21 13.83 -25.51
CA THR A 88 -2.57 13.29 -26.71
C THR A 88 -1.44 12.31 -26.39
N GLN A 89 -0.91 12.33 -25.16
CA GLN A 89 0.27 11.56 -24.74
C GLN A 89 0.10 10.89 -23.38
N GLU A 90 -1.14 10.51 -22.98
CA GLU A 90 -1.48 10.04 -21.62
C GLU A 90 -0.46 9.07 -21.02
N ARG A 91 -0.10 8.01 -21.76
CA ARG A 91 0.89 7.02 -21.32
C ARG A 91 2.26 7.65 -21.05
N ALA A 92 2.79 8.41 -22.01
CA ALA A 92 4.11 9.02 -21.89
C ALA A 92 4.15 10.08 -20.78
N THR A 93 3.09 10.89 -20.67
CA THR A 93 2.94 11.90 -19.62
C THR A 93 2.93 11.26 -18.23
N LEU A 94 2.07 10.27 -17.99
CA LEU A 94 1.97 9.63 -16.66
C LEU A 94 3.24 8.84 -16.32
N LEU A 95 3.77 8.03 -17.24
CA LEU A 95 5.01 7.30 -16.99
C LEU A 95 6.22 8.22 -16.79
N GLY A 96 6.18 9.41 -17.37
CA GLY A 96 7.17 10.47 -17.18
C GLY A 96 7.15 11.11 -15.80
N LEU A 97 6.06 10.97 -15.03
CA LEU A 97 5.97 11.46 -13.64
C LEU A 97 6.78 10.62 -12.65
N ARG A 98 7.12 9.37 -13.02
CA ARG A 98 7.72 8.39 -12.12
C ARG A 98 9.13 8.81 -11.72
N PRO A 99 9.45 8.88 -10.41
CA PRO A 99 10.81 9.07 -9.94
C PRO A 99 11.64 7.83 -10.29
N THR A 100 12.59 7.97 -11.21
CA THR A 100 13.29 6.82 -11.82
C THR A 100 14.15 6.03 -10.84
N HIS A 101 14.69 6.69 -9.82
CA HIS A 101 15.58 6.09 -8.83
C HIS A 101 14.86 5.20 -7.80
N SER A 102 13.54 5.35 -7.65
CA SER A 102 12.75 4.63 -6.65
C SER A 102 11.80 3.59 -7.26
N ILE A 103 11.89 3.31 -8.56
CA ILE A 103 11.07 2.26 -9.21
C ILE A 103 11.53 0.89 -8.73
N ALA A 104 10.63 0.12 -8.11
CA ALA A 104 10.90 -1.28 -7.77
C ALA A 104 10.67 -2.20 -8.97
N THR A 105 11.53 -3.22 -9.10
CA THR A 105 11.35 -4.33 -10.05
C THR A 105 10.72 -5.57 -9.38
N ASN A 106 10.74 -5.61 -8.05
CA ASN A 106 10.29 -6.71 -7.21
C ASN A 106 9.03 -6.37 -6.39
N ALA A 107 8.26 -5.38 -6.85
CA ALA A 107 7.00 -4.95 -6.23
C ALA A 107 6.10 -4.29 -7.29
N PHE A 108 4.82 -4.17 -6.99
CA PHE A 108 3.97 -3.26 -7.76
C PHE A 108 4.20 -1.82 -7.32
N ASN A 109 4.47 -0.93 -8.27
CA ASN A 109 4.59 0.50 -8.02
C ASN A 109 3.23 1.18 -8.20
N LEU A 110 2.69 1.74 -7.11
CA LEU A 110 1.43 2.49 -7.08
C LEU A 110 1.74 3.97 -6.88
N TYR A 111 1.41 4.79 -7.87
CA TYR A 111 1.60 6.23 -7.89
C TYR A 111 0.28 6.93 -7.61
N TYR A 112 0.25 7.78 -6.58
CA TYR A 112 -0.89 8.62 -6.28
C TYR A 112 -0.64 10.06 -6.73
N THR A 113 -1.60 10.63 -7.48
CA THR A 113 -1.61 12.03 -7.92
C THR A 113 -2.91 12.72 -7.52
N LYS A 114 -2.98 14.06 -7.61
CA LYS A 114 -4.25 14.77 -7.35
C LYS A 114 -5.32 14.43 -8.37
N LYS A 115 -4.98 14.52 -9.65
CA LYS A 115 -5.91 14.37 -10.78
C LYS A 115 -5.30 13.54 -11.90
N LEU A 116 -6.18 12.82 -12.57
CA LEU A 116 -6.00 12.17 -13.86
C LEU A 116 -7.37 11.98 -14.50
N ARG A 117 -7.44 11.63 -15.80
CA ARG A 117 -8.73 11.51 -16.51
C ARG A 117 -9.59 10.37 -15.93
N PRO A 118 -9.15 9.09 -15.93
CA PRO A 118 -9.85 8.05 -15.17
C PRO A 118 -9.67 8.19 -13.65
N ASN A 119 -10.24 7.29 -12.85
CA ASN A 119 -9.94 7.24 -11.42
C ASN A 119 -8.60 6.53 -11.14
N GLY A 120 -8.28 5.54 -11.96
CA GLY A 120 -7.00 4.87 -11.97
C GLY A 120 -6.67 4.37 -13.37
N ILE A 121 -5.42 4.00 -13.58
CA ILE A 121 -4.96 3.37 -14.82
C ILE A 121 -3.74 2.49 -14.56
N TYR A 122 -3.72 1.34 -15.21
CA TYR A 122 -2.61 0.39 -15.21
C TYR A 122 -1.86 0.40 -16.55
N PHE A 123 -0.54 0.60 -16.51
CA PHE A 123 0.34 0.57 -17.68
C PHE A 123 1.24 -0.67 -17.71
N SER A 124 0.66 -1.86 -17.56
CA SER A 124 1.43 -3.10 -17.55
C SER A 124 2.51 -3.08 -16.46
N ALA A 125 3.67 -3.73 -16.66
CA ALA A 125 4.75 -3.75 -15.68
C ALA A 125 5.36 -2.37 -15.31
N GLN A 126 4.92 -1.28 -15.95
CA GLN A 126 5.52 0.04 -15.76
C GLN A 126 4.90 0.84 -14.59
N GLY A 127 3.67 0.55 -14.16
CA GLY A 127 3.10 1.20 -12.99
C GLY A 127 1.59 1.29 -12.97
N ILE A 128 1.06 1.60 -11.79
CA ILE A 128 -0.35 1.85 -11.52
C ILE A 128 -0.49 3.30 -11.05
N PHE A 129 -1.36 4.08 -11.67
CA PHE A 129 -1.67 5.46 -11.25
C PHE A 129 -3.08 5.54 -10.71
N VAL A 130 -3.28 6.23 -9.59
CA VAL A 130 -4.59 6.44 -8.97
C VAL A 130 -4.70 7.90 -8.54
N LYS A 131 -5.82 8.55 -8.85
CA LYS A 131 -6.04 9.92 -8.36
C LYS A 131 -6.62 9.88 -6.96
N ASP A 132 -6.13 10.73 -6.08
CA ASP A 132 -6.68 10.84 -4.73
C ASP A 132 -8.04 11.53 -4.68
N THR A 133 -8.46 12.17 -5.77
CA THR A 133 -9.81 12.72 -5.97
C THR A 133 -10.77 11.70 -6.61
N ALA A 134 -10.45 10.40 -6.55
CA ALA A 134 -11.28 9.37 -7.14
C ALA A 134 -12.70 9.41 -6.54
N SER A 135 -13.71 9.20 -7.38
CA SER A 135 -15.10 9.14 -6.97
C SER A 135 -15.80 7.98 -7.66
N LEU A 136 -16.66 7.27 -6.93
CA LEU A 136 -17.37 6.08 -7.40
C LEU A 136 -18.85 6.23 -7.08
N ARG A 137 -19.69 5.64 -7.92
CA ARG A 137 -21.10 5.46 -7.57
C ARG A 137 -21.20 4.44 -6.42
N PRO A 138 -21.85 4.80 -5.30
CA PRO A 138 -22.02 3.86 -4.21
C PRO A 138 -22.95 2.72 -4.64
N VAL A 139 -22.65 1.51 -4.16
CA VAL A 139 -23.48 0.31 -4.26
C VAL A 139 -23.67 -0.23 -2.85
N GLU A 140 -24.84 -0.77 -2.55
CA GLU A 140 -25.13 -1.39 -1.26
C GLU A 140 -24.11 -2.50 -0.93
N GLY A 141 -23.56 -2.45 0.28
CA GLY A 141 -22.50 -3.36 0.72
C GLY A 141 -21.13 -3.16 0.04
N GLY A 142 -21.00 -2.14 -0.82
CA GLY A 142 -19.74 -1.76 -1.48
C GLY A 142 -18.72 -1.11 -0.52
N MET A 143 -17.56 -0.75 -1.08
CA MET A 143 -16.54 0.00 -0.34
C MET A 143 -17.06 1.38 0.08
N ASP A 144 -16.69 1.77 1.30
CA ASP A 144 -17.07 3.02 1.94
C ASP A 144 -16.24 4.22 1.45
N GLU A 145 -15.15 3.98 0.72
CA GLU A 145 -14.34 5.01 0.10
C GLU A 145 -13.77 4.59 -1.28
N PRO A 146 -13.54 5.55 -2.19
CA PRO A 146 -13.15 5.24 -3.57
C PRO A 146 -11.76 4.65 -3.76
N ILE A 147 -10.77 5.14 -3.02
CA ILE A 147 -9.35 4.88 -3.28
C ILE A 147 -8.96 3.40 -3.13
N PRO A 148 -9.23 2.69 -2.02
CA PRO A 148 -8.88 1.27 -1.88
C PRO A 148 -9.54 0.40 -2.96
N ARG A 149 -10.76 0.76 -3.38
CA ARG A 149 -11.45 0.07 -4.47
C ARG A 149 -10.73 0.31 -5.80
N VAL A 150 -10.47 1.56 -6.16
CA VAL A 150 -9.81 1.91 -7.42
C VAL A 150 -8.41 1.28 -7.48
N SER A 151 -7.60 1.40 -6.42
CA SER A 151 -6.30 0.74 -6.35
C SER A 151 -6.41 -0.78 -6.53
N SER A 152 -7.42 -1.40 -5.93
CA SER A 152 -7.68 -2.84 -6.08
C SER A 152 -8.13 -3.23 -7.49
N HIS A 153 -8.90 -2.39 -8.17
CA HIS A 153 -9.31 -2.59 -9.56
C HIS A 153 -8.11 -2.55 -10.51
N GLU A 154 -7.23 -1.55 -10.36
CA GLU A 154 -6.02 -1.47 -11.18
C GLU A 154 -5.06 -2.63 -10.92
N LEU A 155 -4.97 -3.11 -9.67
CA LEU A 155 -4.26 -4.34 -9.34
C LEU A 155 -4.90 -5.57 -10.00
N GLY A 156 -6.23 -5.60 -10.15
CA GLY A 156 -6.92 -6.63 -10.91
C GLY A 156 -6.42 -6.71 -12.35
N HIS A 157 -6.25 -5.56 -13.02
CA HIS A 157 -5.61 -5.53 -14.34
C HIS A 157 -4.15 -6.02 -14.30
N ALA A 158 -3.40 -5.68 -13.25
CA ALA A 158 -2.05 -6.19 -13.03
C ALA A 158 -1.99 -7.71 -12.81
N PHE A 159 -3.11 -8.31 -12.39
CA PHE A 159 -3.29 -9.77 -12.26
C PHE A 159 -4.02 -10.35 -13.47
N THR A 160 -4.04 -9.65 -14.61
CA THR A 160 -4.59 -10.07 -15.90
C THR A 160 -6.11 -10.16 -15.98
N LEU A 161 -6.83 -9.55 -15.03
CA LEU A 161 -8.29 -9.50 -15.07
C LEU A 161 -8.78 -8.43 -16.06
N PRO A 162 -9.66 -8.78 -17.03
CA PRO A 162 -10.30 -7.80 -17.90
C PRO A 162 -11.45 -7.09 -17.17
N HIS A 163 -11.95 -6.00 -17.75
CA HIS A 163 -13.20 -5.39 -17.30
C HIS A 163 -14.36 -6.38 -17.39
N ARG A 164 -15.30 -6.27 -16.43
CA ARG A 164 -16.56 -7.02 -16.42
C ARG A 164 -17.73 -6.08 -16.16
N GLN A 165 -18.82 -6.24 -16.90
CA GLN A 165 -19.97 -5.34 -16.81
C GLN A 165 -20.95 -5.66 -15.67
N ASN A 166 -20.64 -6.62 -14.79
CA ASN A 166 -21.48 -6.91 -13.63
C ASN A 166 -21.26 -5.86 -12.54
N VAL A 167 -22.32 -5.13 -12.16
CA VAL A 167 -22.27 -4.00 -11.22
C VAL A 167 -21.87 -4.35 -9.78
N THR A 168 -21.82 -5.64 -9.43
CA THR A 168 -21.33 -6.09 -8.11
C THR A 168 -19.84 -6.49 -8.13
N ASN A 169 -19.23 -6.58 -9.32
CA ASN A 169 -17.88 -7.11 -9.49
C ASN A 169 -16.79 -6.05 -9.30
N LEU A 170 -15.62 -6.45 -8.80
CA LEU A 170 -14.45 -5.57 -8.66
C LEU A 170 -14.01 -4.96 -10.00
N MET A 171 -14.07 -5.74 -11.08
CA MET A 171 -13.65 -5.36 -12.41
C MET A 171 -14.73 -4.59 -13.20
N SER A 172 -15.85 -4.26 -12.55
CA SER A 172 -16.78 -3.24 -13.05
C SER A 172 -16.15 -1.86 -12.98
N SER A 173 -16.53 -0.93 -13.86
CA SER A 173 -16.00 0.43 -13.81
C SER A 173 -16.96 1.39 -13.11
N GLY A 174 -16.42 2.31 -12.31
CA GLY A 174 -17.14 3.48 -11.80
C GLY A 174 -18.14 3.24 -10.66
N ASN A 175 -18.09 2.09 -9.97
CA ASN A 175 -18.92 1.81 -8.79
C ASN A 175 -18.06 1.33 -7.60
N SER A 176 -18.63 1.28 -6.39
CA SER A 176 -17.91 0.87 -5.18
C SER A 176 -17.92 -0.64 -4.89
N SER A 177 -18.45 -1.47 -5.79
CA SER A 177 -18.46 -2.93 -5.59
C SER A 177 -17.08 -3.55 -5.75
N PHE A 178 -16.87 -4.74 -5.17
CA PHE A 178 -15.54 -5.35 -5.07
C PHE A 178 -15.54 -6.89 -5.07
N TRP A 179 -16.63 -7.54 -5.48
CA TRP A 179 -16.68 -9.00 -5.50
C TRP A 179 -15.86 -9.61 -6.63
N LEU A 180 -15.21 -10.75 -6.35
CA LEU A 180 -14.56 -11.60 -7.36
C LEU A 180 -15.33 -12.91 -7.49
N ASN A 181 -15.35 -13.49 -8.68
CA ASN A 181 -15.83 -14.87 -8.87
C ASN A 181 -14.66 -15.88 -8.86
N ASP A 182 -14.98 -17.17 -8.86
CA ASP A 182 -13.99 -18.25 -8.79
C ASP A 182 -12.97 -18.21 -9.94
N GLU A 183 -13.40 -17.85 -11.15
CA GLU A 183 -12.52 -17.72 -12.33
C GLU A 183 -11.52 -16.57 -12.16
N GLU A 184 -11.97 -15.41 -11.70
CA GLU A 184 -11.13 -14.25 -11.44
C GLU A 184 -10.17 -14.51 -10.28
N ILE A 185 -10.60 -15.23 -9.25
CA ILE A 185 -9.74 -15.69 -8.15
C ILE A 185 -8.65 -16.62 -8.69
N ALA A 186 -9.01 -17.65 -9.45
CA ALA A 186 -8.06 -18.61 -10.03
C ALA A 186 -7.04 -17.91 -10.95
N LYS A 187 -7.51 -17.05 -11.85
CA LYS A 187 -6.66 -16.30 -12.79
C LYS A 187 -5.71 -15.34 -12.07
N SER A 188 -6.19 -14.68 -11.03
CA SER A 188 -5.35 -13.78 -10.22
C SER A 188 -4.22 -14.54 -9.54
N ARG A 189 -4.53 -15.69 -8.94
CA ARG A 189 -3.53 -16.56 -8.30
C ARG A 189 -2.53 -17.13 -9.31
N GLU A 190 -2.99 -17.57 -10.48
CA GLU A 190 -2.11 -18.03 -11.56
C GLU A 190 -1.15 -16.93 -12.03
N SER A 191 -1.65 -15.69 -12.17
CA SER A 191 -0.82 -14.54 -12.53
C SER A 191 0.24 -14.23 -11.47
N LEU A 192 -0.14 -14.29 -10.18
CA LEU A 192 0.77 -14.03 -9.07
C LEU A 192 1.84 -15.13 -8.90
N ALA A 193 1.49 -16.40 -9.14
CA ALA A 193 2.43 -17.52 -9.07
C ALA A 193 3.59 -17.42 -10.07
N LYS A 194 3.45 -16.61 -11.13
CA LYS A 194 4.49 -16.35 -12.13
C LYS A 194 5.51 -15.29 -11.69
N ARG A 195 5.35 -14.71 -10.49
CA ARG A 195 6.20 -13.64 -9.96
C ARG A 195 7.09 -14.19 -8.86
N ASP A 196 8.40 -14.14 -9.05
CA ASP A 196 9.43 -14.65 -8.14
C ASP A 196 9.51 -13.91 -6.79
N TRP A 197 8.99 -12.68 -6.74
CA TRP A 197 8.92 -11.86 -5.53
C TRP A 197 7.59 -11.98 -4.76
N VAL A 198 6.64 -12.79 -5.24
CA VAL A 198 5.44 -13.14 -4.46
C VAL A 198 5.75 -14.35 -3.60
N GLU A 199 5.52 -14.24 -2.30
CA GLU A 199 5.92 -15.27 -1.33
C GLU A 199 4.69 -15.89 -0.66
N PRO A 200 4.55 -17.23 -0.58
CA PRO A 200 3.54 -17.88 0.24
C PRO A 200 3.75 -17.60 1.74
N ALA A 201 2.68 -17.47 2.52
CA ALA A 201 2.78 -17.15 3.95
C ALA A 201 3.65 -18.12 4.76
N PRO A 202 3.60 -19.46 4.55
CA PRO A 202 4.50 -20.38 5.22
C PRO A 202 5.99 -20.15 4.92
N ALA A 203 6.31 -19.76 3.68
CA ALA A 203 7.69 -19.47 3.29
C ALA A 203 8.21 -18.21 3.99
N MET A 204 7.40 -17.15 4.03
CA MET A 204 7.75 -15.92 4.74
C MET A 204 7.91 -16.15 6.24
N LEU A 205 7.05 -16.97 6.85
CA LEU A 205 7.14 -17.32 8.27
C LEU A 205 8.45 -18.08 8.57
N LYS A 206 8.75 -19.10 7.78
CA LYS A 206 10.01 -19.85 7.89
C LYS A 206 11.23 -18.92 7.78
N ARG A 207 11.21 -17.99 6.81
CA ARG A 207 12.29 -17.01 6.62
C ARG A 207 12.42 -16.05 7.81
N ALA A 208 11.31 -15.65 8.42
CA ALA A 208 11.31 -14.85 9.64
C ALA A 208 11.96 -15.60 10.82
N ASP A 209 11.63 -16.88 10.99
CA ASP A 209 12.22 -17.74 12.01
C ASP A 209 13.73 -17.96 11.80
N GLU A 210 14.15 -18.18 10.55
CA GLU A 210 15.57 -18.31 10.16
C GLU A 210 16.36 -17.03 10.43
N LEU A 211 15.81 -15.85 10.11
CA LEU A 211 16.43 -14.57 10.42
C LEU A 211 16.57 -14.37 11.93
N LEU A 212 15.56 -14.75 12.71
CA LEU A 212 15.60 -14.68 14.17
C LEU A 212 16.70 -15.60 14.72
N ALA A 213 16.79 -16.84 14.23
CA ALA A 213 17.84 -17.81 14.59
C ALA A 213 19.25 -17.30 14.20
N ALA A 214 19.36 -16.61 13.07
CA ALA A 214 20.59 -15.96 12.60
C ALA A 214 20.93 -14.65 13.33
N LYS A 215 20.22 -14.31 14.43
CA LYS A 215 20.42 -13.09 15.23
C LYS A 215 20.22 -11.80 14.41
N LYS A 216 19.26 -11.81 13.48
CA LYS A 216 18.80 -10.66 12.71
C LYS A 216 17.37 -10.24 13.12
N PRO A 217 17.17 -9.80 14.38
CA PRO A 217 15.83 -9.61 14.94
C PRO A 217 15.02 -8.51 14.25
N ALA A 218 15.68 -7.45 13.75
CA ALA A 218 14.99 -6.37 13.04
C ALA A 218 14.41 -6.83 11.69
N GLU A 219 15.19 -7.60 10.91
CA GLU A 219 14.74 -8.19 9.64
C GLU A 219 13.62 -9.21 9.88
N ALA A 220 13.76 -10.06 10.90
CA ALA A 220 12.73 -11.03 11.29
C ALA A 220 11.43 -10.35 11.70
N ARG A 221 11.51 -9.32 12.57
CA ARG A 221 10.36 -8.53 13.03
C ARG A 221 9.57 -7.96 11.85
N ALA A 222 10.24 -7.37 10.87
CA ALA A 222 9.58 -6.80 9.70
C ALA A 222 8.76 -7.85 8.93
N LEU A 223 9.20 -9.11 8.88
CA LEU A 223 8.41 -10.19 8.26
C LEU A 223 7.25 -10.64 9.15
N TYR A 224 7.46 -10.75 10.47
CA TYR A 224 6.37 -11.07 11.39
C TYR A 224 5.28 -9.99 11.41
N GLU A 225 5.62 -8.71 11.32
CA GLU A 225 4.66 -7.61 11.22
C GLU A 225 3.78 -7.73 9.98
N ARG A 226 4.36 -8.13 8.83
CA ARG A 226 3.58 -8.39 7.61
C ARG A 226 2.60 -9.54 7.83
N LEU A 227 3.07 -10.64 8.42
CA LEU A 227 2.26 -11.83 8.68
C LEU A 227 1.16 -11.59 9.74
N ALA A 228 1.43 -10.75 10.74
CA ALA A 228 0.51 -10.42 11.81
C ALA A 228 -0.77 -9.71 11.33
N THR A 229 -0.74 -9.13 10.12
CA THR A 229 -1.85 -8.38 9.53
C THR A 229 -2.77 -9.23 8.64
N LEU A 230 -2.46 -10.52 8.42
CA LEU A 230 -3.35 -11.39 7.65
C LEU A 230 -4.74 -11.46 8.31
N PRO A 231 -5.84 -11.45 7.54
CA PRO A 231 -7.21 -11.48 8.05
C PRO A 231 -7.62 -12.91 8.47
N LEU A 232 -6.78 -13.56 9.26
CA LEU A 232 -6.94 -14.94 9.73
C LEU A 232 -6.84 -15.01 11.25
N LYS A 233 -7.44 -16.06 11.80
CA LYS A 233 -7.23 -16.50 13.19
C LYS A 233 -6.50 -17.83 13.14
N GLY A 234 -5.47 -18.00 13.97
CA GLY A 234 -4.66 -19.23 13.97
C GLY A 234 -3.38 -19.09 14.76
N LYS A 235 -2.72 -20.22 15.06
CA LYS A 235 -1.50 -20.26 15.87
C LYS A 235 -0.35 -19.51 15.18
N GLU A 236 -0.31 -19.56 13.85
CA GLU A 236 0.68 -18.91 13.01
C GLU A 236 0.58 -17.38 13.10
N ILE A 237 -0.65 -16.86 13.09
CA ILE A 237 -0.91 -15.41 13.22
C ILE A 237 -0.61 -14.94 14.64
N GLU A 238 -1.02 -15.68 15.66
CA GLU A 238 -0.72 -15.34 17.05
C GLU A 238 0.79 -15.43 17.33
N HIS A 239 1.48 -16.39 16.72
CA HIS A 239 2.94 -16.47 16.75
C HIS A 239 3.58 -15.23 16.12
N ALA A 240 3.16 -14.85 14.91
CA ALA A 240 3.68 -13.66 14.23
C ALA A 240 3.44 -12.38 15.04
N LYS A 241 2.24 -12.18 15.60
CA LYS A 241 1.93 -11.04 16.50
C LYS A 241 2.84 -11.01 17.72
N SER A 242 3.01 -12.16 18.39
CA SER A 242 3.87 -12.28 19.56
C SER A 242 5.32 -11.91 19.23
N ARG A 243 5.85 -12.42 18.12
CA ARG A 243 7.22 -12.12 17.67
C ARG A 243 7.41 -10.67 17.23
N ALA A 244 6.42 -10.08 16.57
CA ALA A 244 6.42 -8.67 16.20
C ALA A 244 6.49 -7.76 17.46
N ALA A 245 5.76 -8.11 18.52
CA ALA A 245 5.73 -7.34 19.77
C ALA A 245 6.99 -7.54 20.65
N ALA A 246 7.57 -8.74 20.68
CA ALA A 246 8.62 -9.13 21.62
C ALA A 246 9.96 -8.38 21.47
N THR A 247 10.19 -7.69 20.35
CA THR A 247 11.47 -7.01 20.05
C THR A 247 11.53 -5.56 20.54
N VAL A 248 10.55 -5.10 21.34
CA VAL A 248 10.52 -3.73 21.94
C VAL A 248 11.17 -3.67 23.33
N ALA A 249 11.63 -4.78 23.92
CA ALA A 249 12.28 -4.71 25.23
C ALA A 249 13.61 -3.92 25.13
N PRO A 250 13.76 -2.77 25.81
CA PRO A 250 15.01 -2.03 25.81
C PRO A 250 16.05 -2.86 26.55
N ALA A 251 17.13 -3.22 25.86
CA ALA A 251 18.38 -3.56 26.49
C ALA A 251 18.93 -2.27 27.13
N ASN A 252 18.52 -1.97 28.36
CA ASN A 252 19.33 -1.29 29.37
C ASN A 252 18.60 -1.27 30.70
N GLY A 253 18.89 -2.30 31.51
CA GLY A 253 18.92 -2.14 32.96
C GLY A 253 20.05 -1.18 33.31
N LEU A 254 19.71 0.07 33.58
CA LEU A 254 20.53 1.01 34.34
C LEU A 254 19.55 1.80 35.21
N THR A 255 19.60 1.47 36.50
CA THR A 255 19.00 2.21 37.61
C THR A 255 19.16 3.71 37.40
N ARG A 256 18.06 4.44 37.18
CA ARG A 256 18.06 5.91 37.25
C ARG A 256 17.63 6.34 38.64
N ASP A 257 18.65 6.80 39.35
CA ASP A 257 18.56 7.60 40.55
C ASP A 257 17.68 8.84 40.28
N THR A 258 16.61 9.01 41.07
CA THR A 258 15.69 10.14 40.96
C THR A 258 16.22 11.29 41.78
N SER A 259 17.03 12.16 41.16
CA SER A 259 17.30 13.51 41.67
C SER A 259 17.78 14.42 40.54
N ALA A 260 16.84 15.17 39.95
CA ALA A 260 17.03 16.55 39.50
C ALA A 260 15.75 17.04 38.77
N MET A 261 14.98 17.90 39.44
CA MET A 261 14.14 18.89 38.76
C MET A 261 15.06 19.84 38.00
N THR A 262 14.77 20.18 36.74
CA THR A 262 14.88 21.54 36.18
C THR A 262 14.11 21.62 34.84
N THR A 263 13.37 22.70 34.71
CA THR A 263 12.56 23.23 33.60
C THR A 263 12.95 22.81 32.16
N ALA A 264 12.02 22.20 31.43
CA ALA A 264 12.10 22.04 29.97
C ALA A 264 11.03 22.89 29.26
N LYS A 265 11.49 23.70 28.30
CA LYS A 265 10.74 24.60 27.42
C LYS A 265 9.86 23.78 26.44
N PRO A 266 8.67 24.26 26.01
CA PRO A 266 7.83 23.53 25.06
C PRO A 266 8.55 23.35 23.71
N LEU A 267 8.49 22.14 23.16
CA LEU A 267 9.11 21.76 21.89
C LEU A 267 8.39 22.42 20.70
N ALA A 268 9.17 22.82 19.69
CA ALA A 268 8.64 23.39 18.46
C ALA A 268 7.91 22.31 17.63
N PRO A 269 6.91 22.66 16.79
CA PRO A 269 6.08 21.72 16.04
C PRO A 269 6.85 20.68 15.19
N GLN A 270 8.06 21.03 14.72
CA GLN A 270 8.92 20.11 13.97
C GLN A 270 9.53 18.98 14.83
N GLN A 271 9.69 19.19 16.13
CA GLN A 271 10.25 18.18 17.06
C GLN A 271 9.17 17.20 17.57
N ALA A 272 7.90 17.62 17.55
CA ALA A 272 6.77 16.74 17.81
C ALA A 272 6.57 15.71 16.68
N LEU A 273 6.88 16.08 15.42
CA LEU A 273 6.76 15.18 14.26
C LEU A 273 7.78 14.04 14.28
N ALA A 274 9.01 14.30 14.74
CA ALA A 274 10.04 13.28 14.87
C ALA A 274 9.73 12.24 15.97
N SER A 275 8.95 12.63 16.99
CA SER A 275 8.59 11.75 18.10
C SER A 275 7.47 10.76 17.71
N LEU A 276 6.55 11.15 16.83
CA LEU A 276 5.51 10.27 16.27
C LEU A 276 6.05 9.27 15.23
N GLN A 277 7.21 9.54 14.62
CA GLN A 277 7.83 8.65 13.62
C GLN A 277 8.48 7.40 14.23
N ILE A 278 8.75 7.39 15.53
CA ILE A 278 9.34 6.24 16.24
C ILE A 278 8.27 5.19 16.61
N GLU A 279 7.01 5.59 16.82
CA GLU A 279 5.93 4.65 17.19
C GLU A 279 5.39 3.83 16.00
N ALA A 280 5.66 4.24 14.76
CA ALA A 280 5.13 3.59 13.55
C ALA A 280 6.09 2.61 12.84
N GLY A 281 7.33 2.42 13.32
CA GLY A 281 8.29 1.49 12.73
C GLY A 281 8.66 1.77 11.25
N LEU A 282 8.29 2.92 10.69
CA LEU A 282 8.45 3.25 9.28
C LEU A 282 9.69 4.14 9.09
N ARG A 283 10.73 3.64 8.41
CA ARG A 283 11.80 4.50 7.88
C ARG A 283 11.25 5.28 6.68
N VAL A 284 10.94 6.57 6.90
CA VAL A 284 10.76 7.54 5.82
C VAL A 284 12.14 8.11 5.48
N GLU A 285 12.70 7.72 4.34
CA GLU A 285 13.86 8.44 3.79
C GLU A 285 13.35 9.73 3.14
N LEU A 286 13.55 10.85 3.82
CA LEU A 286 13.43 12.18 3.22
C LEU A 286 14.65 12.39 2.31
N ALA A 287 14.44 12.45 1.01
CA ALA A 287 15.48 12.88 0.09
C ALA A 287 15.73 14.38 0.29
N ALA A 288 16.87 14.74 0.90
CA ALA A 288 17.32 16.11 0.96
C ALA A 288 17.79 16.54 -0.43
N SER A 289 17.11 17.51 -1.05
CA SER A 289 17.60 18.17 -2.25
C SER A 289 18.69 19.18 -1.86
N GLU A 290 19.93 18.91 -2.24
CA GLU A 290 21.01 19.91 -2.10
C GLU A 290 20.78 21.11 -3.03
N PRO A 291 21.04 22.35 -2.57
CA PRO A 291 20.94 23.53 -3.42
C PRO A 291 22.10 23.58 -4.42
N ARG A 292 21.78 23.66 -5.71
CA ARG A 292 22.77 23.90 -6.78
C ARG A 292 23.32 25.32 -6.64
N THR A 293 24.60 25.45 -6.30
CA THR A 293 25.35 26.69 -6.41
C THR A 293 25.62 27.00 -7.89
N ALA A 294 25.17 28.16 -8.35
CA ALA A 294 25.50 28.69 -9.67
C ALA A 294 26.99 29.07 -9.73
N SER A 295 27.67 28.61 -10.77
CA SER A 295 29.03 29.04 -11.11
C SER A 295 28.96 30.23 -12.08
N PRO A 296 29.76 31.31 -11.91
CA PRO A 296 29.78 32.42 -12.86
C PRO A 296 30.60 32.05 -14.10
N VAL A 297 30.09 32.43 -15.26
CA VAL A 297 30.80 32.37 -16.55
C VAL A 297 31.64 33.63 -16.69
N ALA A 298 32.91 33.44 -17.04
CA ALA A 298 33.79 34.46 -17.60
C ALA A 298 33.70 34.46 -19.12
#